data_AF-X5DWJ2-F1
#
_entry.id   AF-X5DWJ2-F1
#
_cell.length_a   1.000
_cell.length_b   1.000
_cell.length_c   1.000
_cell.angle_alpha   90.00
_cell.angle_beta   90.00
_cell.angle_gamma   90.00
#
_symmetry.space_group_name_H-M   'P 1'
#
loop_
_entity.id
_entity.type
_entity.pdbx_description
1 polymer ?
#
loop_
_entity_poly.entity_id
_entity_poly.type
_entity_poly.pdbx_seq_one_letter_code
_entity_poly.pdbx_strand_id
1 'polypeptide(L)'
;MSTPSSDIKRGLLCVPQLLFALALAPYSPVLSLCFFIDAVVVLAPWRVPRFSRSAASYWAETLLTVLPMALAMAYTIIRGDVPFTTDYLAVQILAGFALGAAGLHLSGLPLKSVFNGDIAELMGQDTRSHIKARAFQTSVAPLLEEYTYRVAPFIYGTIALSAAAQIVFVLRHYLLRGGNELKLGRPFYTRLSLSVIYLLSYLLTGSILTAVLAHYIHNAPTLYIEYQRYIISGENDNAK
;
A
#
# COMPACT_ATOMS: atom_id res chain seq x y z
N MET A 1 1.48 17.44 -18.99
CA MET A 1 1.57 16.38 -20.02
C MET A 1 2.75 15.50 -19.65
N SER A 2 2.58 14.17 -19.60
CA SER A 2 3.70 13.24 -19.44
C SER A 2 4.59 13.32 -20.69
N THR A 3 5.90 13.26 -20.53
CA THR A 3 6.79 13.12 -21.69
C THR A 3 6.76 11.66 -22.14
N PRO A 4 6.90 11.35 -23.44
CA PRO A 4 6.97 9.97 -23.92
C PRO A 4 8.02 9.12 -23.17
N SER A 5 9.13 9.75 -22.75
CA SER A 5 10.18 9.12 -21.94
C SER A 5 9.73 8.69 -20.53
N SER A 6 8.74 9.37 -19.94
CA SER A 6 8.20 9.01 -18.62
C SER A 6 7.26 7.81 -18.69
N ASP A 7 6.52 7.65 -19.77
CA ASP A 7 5.57 6.54 -19.96
C ASP A 7 6.30 5.22 -20.23
N ILE A 8 7.42 5.26 -20.98
CA ILE A 8 8.29 4.09 -21.20
C ILE A 8 8.89 3.60 -19.87
N LYS A 9 9.41 4.50 -19.03
CA LYS A 9 9.99 4.13 -17.73
C LYS A 9 8.95 3.51 -16.79
N ARG A 10 7.72 4.02 -16.79
CA ARG A 10 6.59 3.42 -16.04
C ARG A 10 6.24 2.02 -16.55
N GLY A 11 6.19 1.84 -17.87
CA GLY A 11 6.00 0.53 -18.48
C GLY A 11 7.03 -0.49 -18.00
N LEU A 12 8.32 -0.12 -18.05
CA LEU A 12 9.41 -0.98 -17.59
C LEU A 12 9.32 -1.35 -16.10
N LEU A 13 8.93 -0.41 -15.25
CA LEU A 13 8.75 -0.65 -13.81
C LEU A 13 7.55 -1.56 -13.50
N CYS A 14 6.61 -1.71 -14.42
CA CYS A 14 5.46 -2.60 -14.27
C CYS A 14 5.72 -4.03 -14.79
N VAL A 15 6.76 -4.24 -15.59
CA VAL A 15 7.13 -5.57 -16.12
C VAL A 15 7.25 -6.63 -15.02
N PRO A 16 7.89 -6.39 -13.86
CA PRO A 16 7.96 -7.39 -12.79
C PRO A 16 6.59 -7.81 -12.26
N GLN A 17 5.62 -6.89 -12.20
CA GLN A 17 4.26 -7.20 -11.76
C GLN A 17 3.50 -8.05 -12.79
N LEU A 18 3.66 -7.75 -14.10
CA LEU A 18 3.07 -8.54 -15.17
C LEU A 18 3.67 -9.95 -15.22
N LEU A 19 4.99 -10.07 -15.11
CA LEU A 19 5.68 -11.36 -15.05
C LEU A 19 5.24 -12.17 -13.82
N PHE A 20 5.09 -11.50 -12.67
CA PHE A 20 4.57 -12.13 -11.46
C PHE A 20 3.14 -12.65 -11.65
N ALA A 21 2.25 -11.85 -12.25
CA ALA A 21 0.89 -12.28 -12.56
C ALA A 21 0.88 -13.52 -13.46
N LEU A 22 1.69 -13.55 -14.52
CA LEU A 22 1.82 -14.70 -15.41
C LEU A 22 2.37 -15.93 -14.70
N ALA A 23 3.39 -15.76 -13.85
CA ALA A 23 3.98 -16.86 -13.09
C ALA A 23 3.03 -17.44 -12.03
N LEU A 24 2.09 -16.64 -11.52
CA LEU A 24 1.05 -17.08 -10.58
C LEU A 24 -0.11 -17.81 -11.27
N ALA A 25 -0.31 -17.61 -12.57
CA ALA A 25 -1.45 -18.15 -13.32
C ALA A 25 -1.63 -19.67 -13.24
N PRO A 26 -0.57 -20.51 -13.32
CA PRO A 26 -0.70 -21.97 -13.20
C PRO A 26 -1.20 -22.43 -11.82
N TYR A 27 -1.02 -21.60 -10.78
CA TYR A 27 -1.40 -21.96 -9.42
C TYR A 27 -2.73 -21.34 -9.00
N SER A 28 -2.99 -20.10 -9.41
CA SER A 28 -4.26 -19.41 -9.17
C SER A 28 -4.56 -18.40 -10.28
N PRO A 29 -5.36 -18.78 -11.29
CA PRO A 29 -5.79 -17.88 -12.35
C PRO A 29 -6.54 -16.64 -11.84
N VAL A 30 -7.30 -16.77 -10.76
CA VAL A 30 -8.06 -15.67 -10.16
C VAL A 30 -7.13 -14.62 -9.55
N LEU A 31 -6.11 -15.06 -8.78
CA LEU A 31 -5.13 -14.14 -8.22
C LEU A 31 -4.25 -13.53 -9.29
N SER A 32 -3.82 -14.33 -10.27
CA SER A 32 -3.12 -13.84 -11.46
C SER A 32 -3.87 -12.68 -12.12
N LEU A 33 -5.19 -12.85 -12.35
CA LEU A 33 -6.04 -11.80 -12.88
C LEU A 33 -6.09 -10.56 -11.98
N CYS A 34 -6.15 -10.72 -10.65
CA CYS A 34 -6.12 -9.57 -9.73
C CYS A 34 -4.81 -8.79 -9.84
N PHE A 35 -3.65 -9.47 -9.89
CA PHE A 35 -2.35 -8.82 -10.06
C PHE A 35 -2.20 -8.15 -11.43
N PHE A 36 -2.76 -8.77 -12.48
CA PHE A 36 -2.80 -8.21 -13.82
C PHE A 36 -3.67 -6.95 -13.87
N ILE A 37 -4.86 -6.97 -13.27
CA ILE A 37 -5.73 -5.79 -13.19
C ILE A 37 -5.04 -4.68 -12.39
N ASP A 38 -4.40 -4.97 -11.25
CA ASP A 38 -3.65 -3.97 -10.49
C ASP A 38 -2.51 -3.36 -11.33
N ALA A 39 -1.81 -4.16 -12.15
CA ALA A 39 -0.79 -3.67 -13.06
C ALA A 39 -1.36 -2.70 -14.11
N VAL A 40 -2.47 -3.08 -14.74
CA VAL A 40 -3.18 -2.24 -15.73
C VAL A 40 -3.68 -0.95 -15.09
N VAL A 41 -4.26 -1.04 -13.89
CA VAL A 41 -4.70 0.13 -13.12
C VAL A 41 -3.49 1.03 -12.86
N VAL A 42 -2.37 0.52 -12.37
CA VAL A 42 -1.18 1.33 -12.07
C VAL A 42 -0.59 2.00 -13.32
N LEU A 43 -0.70 1.35 -14.49
CA LEU A 43 -0.27 1.90 -15.79
C LEU A 43 -1.26 2.89 -16.41
N ALA A 44 -2.50 2.92 -15.95
CA ALA A 44 -3.50 3.81 -16.51
C ALA A 44 -3.04 5.28 -16.39
N PRO A 45 -3.39 6.15 -17.36
CA PRO A 45 -2.94 7.53 -17.42
C PRO A 45 -3.67 8.42 -16.39
N TRP A 46 -3.47 8.12 -15.11
CA TRP A 46 -3.90 8.90 -13.97
C TRP A 46 -3.17 10.25 -13.99
N ARG A 47 -3.80 11.26 -14.59
CA ARG A 47 -3.26 12.61 -14.80
C ARG A 47 -2.44 13.10 -13.60
N VAL A 48 -1.20 13.53 -13.85
CA VAL A 48 -0.29 14.15 -12.86
C VAL A 48 -0.10 15.63 -13.25
N PRO A 49 -0.16 16.60 -12.30
CA PRO A 49 -0.30 16.44 -10.85
C PRO A 49 -1.73 16.09 -10.40
N ARG A 50 -1.84 15.11 -9.48
CA ARG A 50 -3.14 14.54 -9.03
C ARG A 50 -4.04 15.56 -8.32
N PHE A 51 -3.45 16.60 -7.75
CA PHE A 51 -4.17 17.68 -7.04
C PHE A 51 -5.09 18.49 -7.96
N SER A 52 -4.85 18.48 -9.27
CA SER A 52 -5.67 19.20 -10.27
C SER A 52 -6.89 18.42 -10.75
N ARG A 53 -7.11 17.20 -10.26
CA ARG A 53 -8.19 16.33 -10.73
C ARG A 53 -9.51 16.65 -10.04
N SER A 54 -10.61 16.26 -10.69
CA SER A 54 -11.91 16.28 -10.05
C SER A 54 -11.99 15.21 -8.95
N ALA A 55 -12.78 15.50 -7.92
CA ALA A 55 -13.06 14.59 -6.82
C ALA A 55 -13.47 13.18 -7.31
N ALA A 56 -14.40 13.10 -8.26
CA ALA A 56 -14.89 11.84 -8.81
C ALA A 56 -13.76 11.03 -9.49
N SER A 57 -12.89 11.71 -10.25
CA SER A 57 -11.77 11.03 -10.90
C SER A 57 -10.74 10.52 -9.89
N TYR A 58 -10.48 11.26 -8.81
CA TYR A 58 -9.58 10.84 -7.75
C TYR A 58 -10.12 9.60 -7.01
N TRP A 59 -11.41 9.62 -6.66
CA TRP A 59 -12.08 8.45 -6.06
C TRP A 59 -12.08 7.23 -6.97
N ALA A 60 -12.35 7.41 -8.27
CA ALA A 60 -12.33 6.32 -9.23
C ALA A 60 -10.94 5.65 -9.28
N GLU A 61 -9.87 6.43 -9.29
CA GLU A 61 -8.51 5.87 -9.18
C GLU A 61 -8.33 5.12 -7.86
N THR A 62 -8.65 5.76 -6.71
CA THR A 62 -8.48 5.13 -5.40
C THR A 62 -9.21 3.79 -5.31
N LEU A 63 -10.47 3.73 -5.74
CA LEU A 63 -11.27 2.50 -5.72
C LEU A 63 -10.71 1.45 -6.67
N LEU A 64 -10.28 1.83 -7.88
CA LEU A 64 -9.68 0.89 -8.84
C LEU A 64 -8.33 0.35 -8.38
N THR A 65 -7.56 1.11 -7.59
CA THR A 65 -6.30 0.60 -6.99
C THR A 65 -6.53 -0.34 -5.81
N VAL A 66 -7.67 -0.22 -5.13
CA VAL A 66 -8.04 -1.04 -3.96
C VAL A 66 -8.75 -2.32 -4.39
N LEU A 67 -9.58 -2.24 -5.43
CA LEU A 67 -10.47 -3.32 -5.86
C LEU A 67 -9.76 -4.66 -6.13
N PRO A 68 -8.64 -4.73 -6.88
CA PRO A 68 -7.99 -6.02 -7.15
C PRO A 68 -7.48 -6.69 -5.88
N MET A 69 -7.01 -5.91 -4.91
CA MET A 69 -6.56 -6.42 -3.61
C MET A 69 -7.73 -6.89 -2.75
N ALA A 70 -8.85 -6.16 -2.78
CA ALA A 70 -10.09 -6.58 -2.13
C ALA A 70 -10.62 -7.90 -2.71
N LEU A 71 -10.57 -8.07 -4.03
CA LEU A 71 -10.95 -9.32 -4.70
C LEU A 71 -10.00 -10.47 -4.35
N ALA A 72 -8.68 -10.23 -4.29
CA ALA A 72 -7.70 -11.23 -3.87
C ALA A 72 -7.93 -11.70 -2.42
N MET A 73 -8.19 -10.75 -1.51
CA MET A 73 -8.56 -11.06 -0.12
C MET A 73 -9.87 -11.86 -0.05
N ALA A 74 -10.91 -11.41 -0.74
CA ALA A 74 -12.21 -12.07 -0.75
C ALA A 74 -12.11 -13.50 -1.30
N TYR A 75 -11.40 -13.70 -2.40
CA TYR A 75 -11.12 -15.03 -2.95
C TYR A 75 -10.46 -15.94 -1.92
N THR A 76 -9.45 -15.44 -1.21
CA THR A 76 -8.72 -16.20 -0.18
C THR A 76 -9.65 -16.62 0.97
N ILE A 77 -10.47 -15.67 1.47
CA ILE A 77 -11.43 -15.94 2.55
C ILE A 77 -12.50 -16.95 2.11
N ILE A 78 -13.07 -16.80 0.91
CA ILE A 78 -14.13 -17.68 0.39
C ILE A 78 -13.64 -19.12 0.24
N ARG A 79 -12.35 -19.32 -0.05
CA ARG A 79 -11.73 -20.65 -0.14
C ARG A 79 -11.52 -21.32 1.23
N GLY A 80 -11.81 -20.63 2.33
CA GLY A 80 -11.63 -21.12 3.70
C GLY A 80 -10.23 -20.91 4.25
N ASP A 81 -9.36 -20.23 3.49
CA ASP A 81 -7.97 -19.98 3.86
C ASP A 81 -7.92 -18.73 4.75
N VAL A 82 -8.22 -18.89 6.04
CA VAL A 82 -8.19 -17.79 7.01
C VAL A 82 -6.80 -17.73 7.65
N PRO A 83 -5.96 -16.73 7.32
CA PRO A 83 -4.59 -16.61 7.82
C PRO A 83 -4.56 -15.98 9.23
N PHE A 84 -5.46 -16.40 10.12
CA PHE A 84 -5.53 -15.93 11.49
C PHE A 84 -5.49 -17.12 12.43
N THR A 85 -4.55 -17.11 13.37
CA THR A 85 -4.54 -18.02 14.52
C THR A 85 -4.52 -17.20 15.81
N THR A 86 -5.21 -17.72 16.83
CA THR A 86 -5.18 -17.19 18.20
C THR A 86 -3.97 -17.66 19.01
N ASP A 87 -3.16 -18.57 18.46
CA ASP A 87 -1.98 -19.09 19.13
C ASP A 87 -0.98 -17.97 19.38
N TYR A 88 -0.53 -17.82 20.63
CA TYR A 88 0.38 -16.74 21.03
C TYR A 88 -0.15 -15.33 20.69
N LEU A 89 -1.46 -15.10 20.71
CA LEU A 89 -2.09 -13.81 20.36
C LEU A 89 -1.41 -12.60 21.02
N ALA A 90 -1.09 -12.68 22.31
CA ALA A 90 -0.40 -11.60 23.01
C ALA A 90 0.99 -11.32 22.41
N VAL A 91 1.75 -12.36 22.08
CA VAL A 91 3.07 -12.23 21.43
C VAL A 91 2.91 -11.64 20.04
N GLN A 92 1.92 -12.08 19.26
CA GLN A 92 1.64 -11.54 17.92
C GLN A 92 1.32 -10.04 17.96
N ILE A 93 0.52 -9.61 18.93
CA ILE A 93 0.17 -8.20 19.15
C ILE A 93 1.41 -7.39 19.54
N LEU A 94 2.16 -7.84 20.55
CA LEU A 94 3.37 -7.15 21.01
C LEU A 94 4.43 -7.05 19.89
N ALA A 95 4.61 -8.12 19.11
CA ALA A 95 5.49 -8.12 17.95
C ALA A 95 5.00 -7.14 16.87
N GLY A 96 3.70 -7.08 16.60
CA GLY A 96 3.12 -6.12 15.65
C GLY A 96 3.39 -4.67 16.07
N PHE A 97 3.21 -4.36 17.37
CA PHE A 97 3.57 -3.05 17.92
C PHE A 97 5.06 -2.73 17.78
N ALA A 98 5.94 -3.67 18.16
CA ALA A 98 7.38 -3.49 18.07
C ALA A 98 7.85 -3.25 16.63
N LEU A 99 7.34 -4.06 15.69
CA LEU A 99 7.67 -3.93 14.27
C LEU A 99 7.12 -2.65 13.65
N GLY A 100 5.91 -2.24 14.02
CA GLY A 100 5.33 -0.96 13.60
C GLY A 100 6.16 0.23 14.09
N ALA A 101 6.53 0.23 15.38
CA ALA A 101 7.39 1.27 15.97
C ALA A 101 8.78 1.30 15.34
N ALA A 102 9.38 0.13 15.08
CA ALA A 102 10.65 0.03 14.36
C ALA A 102 10.54 0.60 12.93
N GLY A 103 9.46 0.28 12.22
CA GLY A 103 9.18 0.85 10.91
C GLY A 103 9.08 2.38 10.94
N LEU A 104 8.36 2.93 11.93
CA LEU A 104 8.26 4.38 12.14
C LEU A 104 9.63 5.01 12.35
N HIS A 105 10.47 4.42 13.20
CA HIS A 105 11.83 4.89 13.42
C HIS A 105 12.67 4.84 12.11
N LEU A 106 12.60 3.74 11.37
CA LEU A 106 13.32 3.57 10.11
C LEU A 106 12.86 4.54 9.02
N SER A 107 11.58 4.96 9.03
CA SER A 107 11.05 5.93 8.08
C SER A 107 11.72 7.30 8.16
N GLY A 108 12.24 7.67 9.35
CA GLY A 108 12.84 8.98 9.59
C GLY A 108 11.82 10.12 9.62
N LEU A 109 10.53 9.80 9.75
CA LEU A 109 9.46 10.79 9.86
C LEU A 109 9.62 11.58 11.18
N PRO A 110 9.69 12.93 11.15
CA PRO A 110 9.77 13.73 12.36
C PRO A 110 8.41 13.73 13.08
N LEU A 111 8.17 12.72 13.94
CA LEU A 111 6.88 12.51 14.60
C LEU A 111 6.41 13.75 15.38
N LYS A 112 7.32 14.51 15.98
CA LYS A 112 6.99 15.78 16.65
C LYS A 112 6.29 16.77 15.70
N SER A 113 6.84 16.96 14.49
CA SER A 113 6.25 17.83 13.47
C SER A 113 4.96 17.28 12.86
N VAL A 114 4.78 15.95 12.88
CA VAL A 114 3.50 15.33 12.52
C VAL A 114 2.44 15.69 13.57
N PHE A 115 2.73 15.49 14.86
CA PHE A 115 1.78 15.75 15.92
C PHE A 115 1.44 17.23 16.08
N ASN A 116 2.40 18.13 15.83
CA ASN A 116 2.17 19.57 15.87
C ASN A 116 1.36 20.11 14.68
N GLY A 117 1.26 19.36 13.58
CA GLY A 117 0.56 19.80 12.37
C GLY A 117 1.44 20.51 11.33
N ASP A 118 2.71 20.81 11.65
CA ASP A 118 3.67 21.45 10.74
C ASP A 118 3.72 20.73 9.38
N ILE A 119 3.72 19.39 9.37
CA ILE A 119 3.75 18.60 8.14
C ILE A 119 2.45 18.75 7.34
N ALA A 120 1.30 18.76 8.01
CA ALA A 120 -0.01 18.93 7.36
C ALA A 120 -0.11 20.31 6.69
N GLU A 121 0.40 21.35 7.35
CA GLU A 121 0.49 22.72 6.80
C GLU A 121 1.45 22.79 5.60
N LEU A 122 2.65 22.22 5.73
CA LEU A 122 3.66 22.21 4.65
C LEU A 122 3.19 21.44 3.41
N MET A 123 2.38 20.39 3.58
CA MET A 123 1.77 19.66 2.47
C MET A 123 0.72 20.48 1.71
N GLY A 124 0.29 21.60 2.27
CA GLY A 124 -0.67 22.52 1.66
C GLY A 124 -2.09 21.98 1.62
N GLN A 125 -2.98 22.84 1.13
CA GLN A 125 -4.40 22.53 1.00
C GLN A 125 -4.65 21.57 -0.15
N ASP A 126 -5.55 20.62 0.09
CA ASP A 126 -6.15 19.81 -0.95
C ASP A 126 -7.66 19.78 -0.69
N THR A 127 -8.44 19.39 -1.70
CA THR A 127 -9.89 19.31 -1.53
C THR A 127 -10.23 18.27 -0.47
N ARG A 128 -11.26 18.55 0.34
CA ARG A 128 -11.78 17.58 1.34
C ARG A 128 -12.07 16.20 0.75
N SER A 129 -12.48 16.15 -0.51
CA SER A 129 -12.74 14.87 -1.19
C SER A 129 -11.47 14.07 -1.44
N HIS A 130 -10.38 14.71 -1.89
CA HIS A 130 -9.09 14.04 -2.06
C HIS A 130 -8.50 13.56 -0.73
N ILE A 131 -8.64 14.37 0.33
CA ILE A 131 -8.24 14.01 1.70
C ILE A 131 -8.99 12.76 2.16
N LYS A 132 -10.32 12.72 2.01
CA LYS A 132 -11.14 11.56 2.35
C LYS A 132 -10.74 10.31 1.55
N ALA A 133 -10.44 10.45 0.26
CA ALA A 133 -9.99 9.33 -0.57
C ALA A 133 -8.64 8.77 -0.12
N ARG A 134 -7.67 9.63 0.24
CA ARG A 134 -6.38 9.18 0.80
C ARG A 134 -6.54 8.56 2.18
N ALA A 135 -7.36 9.13 3.05
CA ALA A 135 -7.66 8.56 4.35
C ALA A 135 -8.30 7.17 4.20
N PHE A 136 -9.29 7.03 3.31
CA PHE A 136 -9.89 5.73 2.97
C PHE A 136 -8.83 4.73 2.53
N GLN A 137 -8.02 5.08 1.51
CA GLN A 137 -6.96 4.21 1.01
C GLN A 137 -5.97 3.82 2.12
N THR A 138 -5.54 4.77 2.94
CA THR A 138 -4.58 4.53 4.04
C THR A 138 -5.15 3.61 5.11
N SER A 139 -6.46 3.65 5.35
CA SER A 139 -7.15 2.81 6.32
C SER A 139 -7.42 1.39 5.82
N VAL A 140 -7.70 1.19 4.52
CA VAL A 140 -8.01 -0.14 3.99
C VAL A 140 -6.79 -0.86 3.41
N ALA A 141 -5.81 -0.12 2.88
CA ALA A 141 -4.67 -0.69 2.19
C ALA A 141 -3.85 -1.65 3.07
N PRO A 142 -3.54 -1.39 4.36
CA PRO A 142 -2.72 -2.30 5.16
C PRO A 142 -3.25 -3.73 5.14
N LEU A 143 -4.53 -3.93 5.48
CA LEU A 143 -5.14 -5.25 5.48
C LEU A 143 -5.12 -5.89 4.09
N LEU A 144 -5.54 -5.15 3.07
CA LEU A 144 -5.65 -5.66 1.70
C LEU A 144 -4.29 -6.02 1.10
N GLU A 145 -3.28 -5.20 1.37
CA GLU A 145 -1.91 -5.40 0.89
C GLU A 145 -1.25 -6.57 1.61
N GLU A 146 -1.47 -6.75 2.91
CA GLU A 146 -0.95 -7.93 3.59
C GLU A 146 -1.58 -9.21 3.02
N TYR A 147 -2.89 -9.24 2.81
CA TYR A 147 -3.57 -10.40 2.20
C TYR A 147 -3.05 -10.69 0.79
N THR A 148 -2.99 -9.66 -0.04
CA THR A 148 -2.68 -9.80 -1.47
C THR A 148 -1.22 -10.17 -1.71
N TYR A 149 -0.28 -9.61 -0.95
CA TYR A 149 1.15 -9.75 -1.23
C TYR A 149 1.88 -10.71 -0.28
N ARG A 150 1.30 -11.11 0.86
CA ARG A 150 1.94 -12.04 1.80
C ARG A 150 1.19 -13.36 1.82
N VAL A 151 -0.11 -13.32 2.11
CA VAL A 151 -0.92 -14.53 2.29
C VAL A 151 -1.18 -15.23 0.96
N ALA A 152 -1.80 -14.54 0.00
CA ALA A 152 -2.23 -15.17 -1.24
C ALA A 152 -1.08 -15.83 -2.04
N PRO A 153 0.09 -15.19 -2.24
CA PRO A 153 1.21 -15.83 -2.94
C PRO A 153 1.80 -17.01 -2.16
N PHE A 154 1.71 -17.01 -0.83
CA PHE A 154 2.19 -18.12 0.00
C PHE A 154 1.25 -19.32 -0.03
N ILE A 155 -0.05 -19.10 0.11
CA ILE A 155 -1.05 -20.18 0.13
C ILE A 155 -1.18 -20.83 -1.24
N TYR A 156 -1.24 -20.01 -2.29
CA TYR A 156 -1.52 -20.52 -3.64
C TYR A 156 -0.28 -20.64 -4.51
N GLY A 157 0.86 -20.07 -4.14
CA GLY A 157 2.06 -20.09 -4.98
C GLY A 157 3.17 -20.96 -4.43
N THR A 158 4.41 -20.54 -4.72
CA THR A 158 5.63 -21.14 -4.16
C THR A 158 6.32 -20.11 -3.27
N ILE A 159 7.24 -20.56 -2.41
CA ILE A 159 8.07 -19.65 -1.61
C ILE A 159 8.81 -18.61 -2.48
N ALA A 160 9.22 -18.99 -3.69
CA ALA A 160 9.85 -18.10 -4.65
C ALA A 160 8.88 -17.03 -5.15
N LEU A 161 7.61 -17.38 -5.40
CA LEU A 161 6.57 -16.42 -5.72
C LEU A 161 6.26 -15.49 -4.53
N SER A 162 6.20 -16.01 -3.31
CA SER A 162 6.03 -15.16 -2.10
C SER A 162 7.17 -14.15 -1.93
N ALA A 163 8.40 -14.54 -2.22
CA ALA A 163 9.54 -13.64 -2.22
C ALA A 163 9.45 -12.60 -3.35
N ALA A 164 9.07 -13.03 -4.57
CA ALA A 164 8.86 -12.13 -5.70
C ALA A 164 7.74 -11.11 -5.43
N ALA A 165 6.68 -11.50 -4.74
CA ALA A 165 5.59 -10.60 -4.36
C ALA A 165 6.05 -9.42 -3.50
N GLN A 166 7.12 -9.57 -2.70
CA GLN A 166 7.68 -8.45 -1.92
C GLN A 166 8.32 -7.39 -2.82
N ILE A 167 8.97 -7.83 -3.90
CA ILE A 167 9.56 -6.92 -4.90
C ILE A 167 8.44 -6.19 -5.65
N VAL A 168 7.40 -6.93 -6.07
CA VAL A 168 6.23 -6.36 -6.74
C VAL A 168 5.53 -5.33 -5.84
N PHE A 169 5.34 -5.64 -4.57
CA PHE A 169 4.77 -4.73 -3.57
C PHE A 169 5.54 -3.40 -3.48
N VAL A 170 6.87 -3.47 -3.42
CA VAL A 170 7.72 -2.27 -3.36
C VAL A 170 7.62 -1.47 -4.66
N LEU A 171 7.71 -2.12 -5.83
CA LEU A 171 7.65 -1.47 -7.14
C LEU A 171 6.29 -0.80 -7.39
N ARG A 172 5.19 -1.45 -7.02
CA ARG A 172 3.84 -0.85 -7.07
C ARG A 172 3.78 0.48 -6.35
N HIS A 173 4.37 0.56 -5.17
CA HIS A 173 4.41 1.79 -4.38
C HIS A 173 5.24 2.93 -5.00
N TYR A 174 6.15 2.64 -5.92
CA TYR A 174 6.86 3.65 -6.71
C TYR A 174 5.98 4.18 -7.84
N LEU A 175 5.34 3.27 -8.56
CA LEU A 175 4.45 3.61 -9.68
C LEU A 175 3.26 4.45 -9.22
N LEU A 176 2.61 4.09 -8.10
CA LEU A 176 1.48 4.84 -7.52
C LEU A 176 1.85 6.25 -7.07
N ARG A 177 3.10 6.51 -6.68
CA ARG A 177 3.55 7.87 -6.32
C ARG A 177 3.81 8.75 -7.55
N GLY A 178 3.61 8.22 -8.76
CA GLY A 178 3.91 8.90 -10.01
C GLY A 178 5.40 9.10 -10.25
N GLY A 179 6.25 8.38 -9.51
CA GLY A 179 7.70 8.40 -9.73
C GLY A 179 8.02 7.75 -11.06
N ASN A 180 8.71 8.49 -11.94
CA ASN A 180 9.16 7.97 -13.23
C ASN A 180 10.54 7.29 -13.12
N GLU A 181 11.16 7.30 -11.94
CA GLU A 181 12.49 6.76 -11.69
C GLU A 181 12.53 6.03 -10.35
N LEU A 182 13.14 4.85 -10.35
CA LEU A 182 13.40 4.09 -9.14
C LEU A 182 14.55 4.76 -8.38
N LYS A 183 14.22 5.51 -7.32
CA LYS A 183 15.22 6.06 -6.41
C LYS A 183 15.51 5.05 -5.31
N LEU A 184 16.65 4.37 -5.39
CA LEU A 184 17.18 3.41 -4.41
C LEU A 184 17.72 4.11 -3.15
N GLY A 185 16.89 4.93 -2.51
CA GLY A 185 17.23 5.64 -1.28
C GLY A 185 16.69 4.96 -0.03
N ARG A 186 16.83 5.61 1.12
CA ARG A 186 16.26 5.16 2.40
C ARG A 186 14.79 4.67 2.29
N PRO A 187 13.86 5.38 1.61
CA PRO A 187 12.48 4.89 1.47
C PRO A 187 12.34 3.56 0.72
N PHE A 188 13.23 3.26 -0.24
CA PHE A 188 13.25 1.97 -0.94
C PHE A 188 13.60 0.86 0.04
N TYR A 189 14.74 1.00 0.70
CA TYR A 189 15.27 -0.02 1.61
C TYR A 189 14.37 -0.20 2.83
N THR A 190 13.82 0.87 3.40
CA THR A 190 12.83 0.76 4.50
C THR A 190 11.63 -0.06 4.06
N ARG A 191 11.05 0.21 2.89
CA ARG A 191 9.90 -0.55 2.37
C ARG A 191 10.23 -2.01 2.08
N LEU A 192 11.37 -2.26 1.43
CA LEU A 192 11.80 -3.62 1.12
C LEU A 192 12.04 -4.42 2.40
N SER A 193 12.77 -3.86 3.37
CA SER A 193 13.04 -4.50 4.65
C SER A 193 11.75 -4.78 5.42
N LEU A 194 10.83 -3.82 5.51
CA LEU A 194 9.54 -4.04 6.17
C LEU A 194 8.72 -5.11 5.44
N SER A 195 8.71 -5.12 4.11
CA SER A 195 8.01 -6.14 3.32
C SER A 195 8.51 -7.54 3.63
N VAL A 196 9.82 -7.73 3.66
CA VAL A 196 10.45 -9.01 4.00
C VAL A 196 10.17 -9.40 5.44
N ILE A 197 10.30 -8.47 6.39
CA ILE A 197 10.02 -8.73 7.82
C ILE A 197 8.56 -9.14 8.02
N TYR A 198 7.61 -8.51 7.33
CA TYR A 198 6.20 -8.85 7.44
C TYR A 198 5.91 -10.24 6.88
N LEU A 199 6.50 -10.60 5.73
CA LEU A 199 6.44 -11.97 5.20
C LEU A 199 7.02 -12.98 6.20
N LEU A 200 8.21 -12.71 6.77
CA LEU A 200 8.82 -13.59 7.75
C LEU A 200 7.95 -13.74 9.02
N SER A 201 7.33 -12.66 9.48
CA SER A 201 6.42 -12.72 10.63
C SER A 201 5.22 -13.63 10.36
N TYR A 202 4.68 -13.59 9.14
CA TYR A 202 3.61 -14.48 8.71
C TYR A 202 4.09 -15.93 8.64
N LEU A 203 5.26 -16.19 8.04
CA LEU A 203 5.83 -17.53 7.96
C LEU A 203 6.12 -18.16 9.33
N LEU A 204 6.56 -17.35 10.30
CA LEU A 204 6.88 -17.82 11.65
C LEU A 204 5.65 -18.08 12.51
N THR A 205 4.58 -17.30 12.32
CA THR A 205 3.39 -17.34 13.19
C THR A 205 2.20 -18.05 12.55
N GLY A 206 2.20 -18.23 11.23
CA GLY A 206 1.02 -18.65 10.47
C GLY A 206 -0.13 -17.62 10.48
N SER A 207 0.10 -16.43 11.05
CA SER A 207 -0.93 -15.41 11.29
C SER A 207 -0.55 -14.10 10.62
N ILE A 208 -1.49 -13.52 9.87
CA ILE A 208 -1.32 -12.22 9.22
C ILE A 208 -1.40 -11.06 10.22
N LEU A 209 -1.90 -11.31 11.43
CA LEU A 209 -2.22 -10.27 12.42
C LEU A 209 -1.01 -9.40 12.76
N THR A 210 0.16 -10.00 12.98
CA THR A 210 1.40 -9.27 13.31
C THR A 210 1.78 -8.29 12.20
N ALA A 211 1.75 -8.73 10.94
CA ALA A 211 2.05 -7.91 9.78
C ALA A 211 1.03 -6.77 9.61
N VAL A 212 -0.26 -7.10 9.71
CA VAL A 212 -1.36 -6.13 9.59
C VAL A 212 -1.27 -5.05 10.66
N LEU A 213 -1.06 -5.44 11.92
CA LEU A 213 -0.94 -4.49 13.03
C LEU A 213 0.29 -3.59 12.87
N ALA A 214 1.44 -4.18 12.52
CA ALA A 214 2.67 -3.41 12.27
C ALA A 214 2.47 -2.39 11.13
N HIS A 215 1.80 -2.81 10.05
CA HIS A 215 1.52 -1.94 8.92
C HIS A 215 0.55 -0.81 9.29
N TYR A 216 -0.51 -1.09 10.05
CA TYR A 216 -1.41 -0.05 10.57
C TYR A 216 -0.69 0.98 11.44
N ILE A 217 0.16 0.54 12.36
CA ILE A 217 0.95 1.43 13.22
C ILE A 217 1.91 2.27 12.38
N HIS A 218 2.58 1.66 11.41
CA HIS A 218 3.48 2.36 10.49
C HIS A 218 2.74 3.44 9.66
N ASN A 219 1.48 3.19 9.28
CA ASN A 219 0.69 4.12 8.46
C ASN A 219 -0.11 5.14 9.30
N ALA A 220 -0.23 4.94 10.63
CA ALA A 220 -1.00 5.82 11.51
C ALA A 220 -0.62 7.31 11.41
N PRO A 221 0.67 7.70 11.32
CA PRO A 221 1.02 9.11 11.11
C PRO A 221 0.46 9.69 9.82
N THR A 222 0.40 8.91 8.73
CA THR A 222 -0.17 9.38 7.46
C THR A 222 -1.65 9.65 7.58
N LEU A 223 -2.38 8.75 8.25
CA LEU A 223 -3.81 8.94 8.52
C LEU A 223 -4.06 10.16 9.41
N TYR A 224 -3.21 10.37 10.42
CA TYR A 224 -3.29 11.54 11.30
C TYR A 224 -3.02 12.85 10.55
N ILE A 225 -2.04 12.88 9.63
CA ILE A 225 -1.79 14.03 8.76
C ILE A 225 -3.02 14.35 7.90
N GLU A 226 -3.64 13.36 7.26
CA GLU A 226 -4.85 13.60 6.46
C GLU A 226 -6.02 14.10 7.32
N TYR A 227 -6.14 13.65 8.58
CA TYR A 227 -7.11 14.20 9.53
C TYR A 227 -6.85 15.68 9.85
N GLN A 228 -5.60 16.05 10.13
CA GLN A 228 -5.24 17.46 10.36
C GLN A 228 -5.53 18.33 9.13
N ARG A 229 -5.19 17.85 7.92
CA ARG A 229 -5.48 18.54 6.66
C ARG A 229 -6.98 18.72 6.44
N TYR A 230 -7.79 17.76 6.86
CA TYR A 230 -9.25 17.86 6.79
C TYR A 230 -9.79 19.02 7.64
N ILE A 231 -9.27 19.19 8.87
CA ILE A 231 -9.63 20.30 9.76
C ILE A 231 -9.25 21.63 9.11
N ILE A 232 -7.98 21.78 8.71
CA ILE A 232 -7.44 23.01 8.09
C ILE A 232 -8.26 23.40 6.85
N SER A 233 -8.59 22.44 5.98
CA SER A 233 -9.40 22.72 4.79
C SER A 233 -10.80 23.27 5.11
N GLY A 234 -11.37 22.86 6.25
CA GLY A 234 -12.69 23.29 6.68
C GLY A 234 -12.79 24.71 7.18
N GLU A 235 -11.76 25.18 7.88
CA GLU A 235 -11.68 26.56 8.35
C GLU A 235 -11.64 27.54 7.18
N ASN A 236 -10.97 27.16 6.09
CA ASN A 236 -10.84 27.98 4.89
C ASN A 236 -12.13 28.03 4.03
N ASP A 237 -12.93 26.96 4.04
CA ASP A 237 -14.24 26.95 3.37
C ASP A 237 -15.24 27.87 4.09
N ASN A 238 -15.14 28.00 5.42
CA ASN A 238 -16.02 28.84 6.23
C ASN A 238 -15.60 30.32 6.29
N ALA A 239 -14.38 30.64 5.85
CA ALA A 239 -13.85 32.00 5.82
C ALA A 239 -14.16 32.75 4.50
N LYS A 240 -14.88 32.11 3.57
CA LYS A 240 -15.33 32.67 2.28
C LYS A 240 -16.83 32.90 2.28
#